data_AF-A0A239D1U7-F1
#
_entry.id   AF-A0A239D1U7-F1
#
_cell.length_a   1.000
_cell.length_b   1.000
_cell.length_c   1.000
_cell.angle_alpha   90.00
_cell.angle_beta   90.00
_cell.angle_gamma   90.00
#
_symmetry.space_group_name_H-M   'P 1'
#
loop_
_entity.id
_entity.type
_entity.pdbx_description
1 polymer ?
#
loop_
_entity_poly.entity_id
_entity_poly.type
_entity_poly.pdbx_seq_one_letter_code
_entity_poly.pdbx_strand_id
1 'polypeptide(L)'
;MRKRRRRLRFDGREFLWTARIGHADQPDGTCRRVVSVRVTDVAAPGGRALFADLVSASEPGPWGHCATDTAHPTPRDVRLLVEHALAVGWEPGVPGAPLVLTADSGDPDLPGFRLPAGGNAPG
;
A
#
# COMPACT_ATOMS: atom_id res chain seq x y z
N MET A 1 11.15 -12.75 10.02
CA MET A 1 11.42 -12.30 8.64
C MET A 1 11.67 -10.80 8.63
N ARG A 2 12.85 -10.35 8.18
CA ARG A 2 13.25 -8.94 8.22
C ARG A 2 12.47 -8.14 7.17
N LYS A 3 11.73 -7.10 7.56
CA LYS A 3 11.03 -6.20 6.61
C LYS A 3 12.08 -5.59 5.67
N ARG A 4 12.07 -5.98 4.39
CA ARG A 4 13.00 -5.42 3.39
C ARG A 4 12.57 -4.00 3.08
N ARG A 5 13.23 -3.04 3.73
CA ARG A 5 13.07 -1.61 3.45
C ARG A 5 13.76 -1.29 2.13
N ARG A 6 13.03 -0.63 1.23
CA ARG A 6 13.47 -0.25 -0.12
C ARG A 6 13.44 1.26 -0.25
N ARG A 7 14.27 1.82 -1.13
CA ARG A 7 14.28 3.27 -1.43
C ARG A 7 13.46 3.54 -2.69
N LEU A 8 12.86 4.71 -2.73
CA LEU A 8 12.19 5.30 -3.90
C LEU A 8 12.62 6.76 -4.00
N ARG A 9 13.02 7.20 -5.18
CA ARG A 9 13.28 8.62 -5.46
C ARG A 9 12.20 9.12 -6.40
N PHE A 10 11.53 10.19 -6.01
CA PHE A 10 10.43 10.77 -6.76
C PHE A 10 10.35 12.27 -6.44
N ASP A 11 10.20 13.09 -7.48
CA ASP A 11 10.04 14.55 -7.36
C ASP A 11 11.07 15.22 -6.43
N GLY A 12 12.36 14.90 -6.62
CA GLY A 12 13.45 15.41 -5.79
C GLY A 12 13.50 14.90 -4.35
N ARG A 13 12.49 14.12 -3.91
CA ARG A 13 12.39 13.54 -2.57
C ARG A 13 12.86 12.08 -2.56
N GLU A 14 13.32 11.65 -1.38
CA GLU A 14 13.65 10.25 -1.13
C GLU A 14 12.70 9.66 -0.09
N PHE A 15 12.11 8.52 -0.44
CA PHE A 15 11.19 7.78 0.42
C PHE A 15 11.76 6.40 0.74
N LEU A 16 11.44 5.92 1.94
CA LEU A 16 11.64 4.54 2.35
C LEU A 16 10.29 3.84 2.37
N TRP A 17 10.25 2.65 1.79
CA TRP A 17 9.03 1.86 1.78
C TRP A 17 9.26 0.39 2.13
N THR A 18 8.22 -0.23 2.65
CA THR A 18 8.16 -1.67 2.92
C THR A 18 6.85 -2.22 2.40
N ALA A 19 6.85 -3.47 1.94
CA ALA A 19 5.65 -4.23 1.64
C ALA A 19 5.61 -5.48 2.52
N ARG A 20 4.43 -5.81 3.05
CA ARG A 20 4.19 -7.01 3.86
C ARG A 20 2.98 -7.75 3.29
N ILE A 21 3.13 -9.04 3.07
CA ILE A 21 2.02 -9.91 2.66
C ILE A 21 1.22 -10.31 3.90
N GLY A 22 -0.10 -10.25 3.79
CA GLY A 22 -1.07 -10.75 4.76
C GLY A 22 -2.31 -11.29 4.04
N HIS A 23 -3.32 -11.63 4.84
CA HIS A 23 -4.64 -12.00 4.36
C HIS A 23 -5.66 -11.15 5.12
N ALA A 24 -6.69 -10.69 4.41
CA ALA A 24 -7.86 -10.05 5.00
C ALA A 24 -9.08 -10.93 4.74
N ASP A 25 -9.83 -11.19 5.80
CA ASP A 25 -11.12 -11.87 5.70
C ASP A 25 -12.10 -11.01 4.91
N GLN A 26 -12.97 -11.65 4.16
CA GLN A 26 -14.01 -11.03 3.35
C GLN A 26 -15.39 -11.33 3.96
N PRO A 27 -16.40 -10.46 3.73
CA PRO A 27 -17.75 -10.67 4.26
C PRO A 27 -18.42 -11.98 3.82
N ASP A 28 -17.99 -12.55 2.70
CA ASP A 28 -18.49 -13.82 2.15
C ASP A 28 -17.81 -15.06 2.78
N GLY A 29 -16.98 -14.87 3.81
CA GLY A 29 -16.24 -15.95 4.48
C GLY A 29 -15.00 -16.42 3.72
N THR A 30 -14.67 -15.78 2.60
CA THR A 30 -13.40 -16.02 1.91
C THR A 30 -12.29 -15.18 2.53
N CYS A 31 -11.03 -15.50 2.22
CA CYS A 31 -9.92 -14.63 2.54
C CYS A 31 -9.30 -14.10 1.24
N ARG A 32 -8.77 -12.88 1.30
CA ARG A 32 -8.06 -12.28 0.18
C ARG A 32 -6.66 -11.90 0.59
N ARG A 33 -5.69 -12.22 -0.26
CA ARG A 33 -4.32 -11.77 -0.07
C ARG A 33 -4.24 -10.25 -0.15
N VAL A 34 -3.57 -9.66 0.83
CA VAL A 34 -3.30 -8.22 0.91
C VAL A 34 -1.80 -7.99 0.99
N VAL A 35 -1.32 -6.95 0.33
CA VAL A 35 0.04 -6.45 0.49
C VAL A 35 -0.01 -5.06 1.11
N SER A 36 0.29 -4.97 2.39
CA SER A 36 0.36 -3.70 3.12
C SER A 36 1.66 -2.97 2.78
N VAL A 37 1.53 -1.83 2.12
CA VAL A 37 2.61 -0.92 1.79
C VAL A 37 2.65 0.18 2.85
N ARG A 38 3.85 0.45 3.35
CA ARG A 38 4.13 1.62 4.21
C ARG A 38 5.23 2.44 3.57
N VAL A 39 5.02 3.75 3.48
CA VAL A 39 5.99 4.72 2.95
C VAL A 39 6.25 5.82 3.98
N THR A 40 7.51 6.24 4.09
CA THR A 40 7.95 7.37 4.92
C THR A 40 8.97 8.20 4.17
N ASP A 41 8.96 9.51 4.38
CA ASP A 41 9.99 10.42 3.88
C ASP A 41 11.30 10.24 4.65
N VAL A 42 12.42 10.14 3.94
CA VAL A 42 13.75 10.04 4.54
C VAL A 42 14.14 11.31 5.28
N ALA A 43 13.76 12.47 4.74
CA ALA A 43 14.06 13.77 5.33
C ALA A 43 13.18 14.08 6.55
N ALA A 44 12.08 13.35 6.76
CA ALA A 44 11.18 13.51 7.89
C ALA A 44 10.87 12.16 8.58
N PRO A 45 11.80 11.59 9.35
CA PRO A 45 11.62 10.28 10.00
C PRO A 45 10.44 10.21 10.99
N GLY A 46 10.04 11.36 11.58
CA GLY A 46 8.86 11.51 12.44
C GLY A 46 7.63 12.10 11.73
N GLY A 47 7.71 12.27 10.42
CA GLY A 47 6.62 12.76 9.60
C GLY A 47 5.51 11.73 9.40
N ARG A 48 4.37 12.19 8.89
CA ARG A 48 3.19 11.38 8.64
C ARG A 48 3.50 10.29 7.61
N ALA A 49 3.45 9.04 8.03
CA ALA A 49 3.60 7.90 7.12
C ALA A 49 2.40 7.77 6.18
N LEU A 50 2.62 7.15 5.03
CA LEU A 50 1.57 6.68 4.13
C LEU A 50 1.41 5.17 4.31
N PHE A 51 0.17 4.70 4.37
CA PHE A 51 -0.19 3.29 4.33
C PHE A 51 -1.20 3.04 3.23
N ALA A 52 -1.05 1.91 2.55
CA ALA A 52 -2.02 1.41 1.60
C ALA A 52 -2.02 -0.11 1.65
N ASP A 53 -3.20 -0.70 1.77
CA ASP A 53 -3.38 -2.13 1.56
C ASP A 53 -3.65 -2.35 0.07
N LEU A 54 -2.85 -3.22 -0.55
CA LEU A 54 -2.98 -3.55 -1.97
C LEU A 54 -3.57 -4.94 -2.12
N VAL A 55 -4.67 -5.03 -2.84
CA VAL A 55 -5.32 -6.28 -3.19
C VAL A 55 -5.00 -6.60 -4.64
N SER A 56 -4.64 -7.85 -4.95
CA SER A 56 -4.42 -8.25 -6.34
C SER A 56 -5.70 -8.10 -7.17
N ALA A 57 -5.56 -7.52 -8.37
CA ALA A 57 -6.62 -7.46 -9.38
C ALA A 57 -6.83 -8.80 -10.10
N SER A 58 -5.91 -9.76 -9.95
CA SER A 58 -6.06 -11.09 -10.55
C SER A 58 -7.22 -11.86 -9.90
N GLU A 59 -7.93 -12.64 -10.71
CA GLU A 59 -8.95 -13.56 -10.18
C GLU A 59 -8.29 -14.63 -9.29
N PRO A 60 -9.03 -15.16 -8.30
CA PRO A 60 -8.54 -16.25 -7.49
C PRO A 60 -8.12 -17.44 -8.35
N GLY A 61 -6.93 -17.99 -8.09
CA GLY A 61 -6.47 -19.17 -8.78
C GLY A 61 -7.34 -20.41 -8.48
N PRO A 62 -7.21 -21.49 -9.26
CA PRO A 62 -8.00 -22.72 -9.09
C PRO A 62 -7.78 -23.43 -7.74
N TRP A 63 -6.78 -22.99 -6.97
CA TRP A 63 -6.42 -23.53 -5.66
C TRP A 63 -7.14 -22.80 -4.50
N GLY A 64 -8.07 -21.88 -4.78
CA GLY A 64 -8.97 -21.24 -3.82
C GLY A 64 -8.77 -19.73 -3.66
N HIS A 65 -9.73 -19.06 -3.01
CA HIS A 65 -9.72 -17.60 -2.75
C HIS A 65 -8.47 -17.10 -2.00
N CYS A 66 -7.93 -17.98 -1.14
CA CYS A 66 -6.71 -17.74 -0.37
C CYS A 66 -5.43 -18.12 -1.12
N ALA A 67 -5.53 -18.73 -2.30
CA ALA A 67 -4.36 -19.12 -3.09
C ALA A 67 -3.64 -17.87 -3.59
N THR A 68 -2.38 -17.79 -3.18
CA THR A 68 -1.53 -16.63 -3.28
C THR A 68 -1.08 -16.46 -4.72
N ASP A 69 -1.48 -15.37 -5.37
CA ASP A 69 -0.67 -14.91 -6.50
C ASP A 69 0.71 -14.45 -5.99
N THR A 70 1.72 -14.49 -6.87
CA THR A 70 3.08 -14.05 -6.51
C THR A 70 3.27 -12.55 -6.71
N ALA A 71 2.18 -11.80 -6.94
CA ALA A 71 2.24 -10.37 -7.23
C ALA A 71 2.86 -9.60 -6.06
N HIS A 72 3.80 -8.70 -6.34
CA HIS A 72 4.41 -7.86 -5.32
C HIS A 72 4.57 -6.46 -5.89
N PRO A 73 4.24 -5.40 -5.14
CA PRO A 73 4.37 -4.03 -5.61
C PRO A 73 5.81 -3.77 -6.04
N THR A 74 5.92 -3.17 -7.22
CA THR A 74 7.12 -2.67 -7.84
C THR A 74 7.39 -1.23 -7.36
N PRO A 75 8.59 -0.68 -7.60
CA PRO A 75 8.84 0.74 -7.36
C PRO A 75 7.88 1.66 -8.13
N ARG A 76 7.36 1.24 -9.29
CA ARG A 76 6.37 2.00 -10.07
C ARG A 76 5.04 2.10 -9.33
N ASP A 77 4.55 0.99 -8.78
CA ASP A 77 3.28 0.97 -8.05
C ASP A 77 3.37 1.85 -6.79
N VAL A 78 4.51 1.81 -6.09
CA VAL A 78 4.73 2.66 -4.92
C VAL A 78 4.87 4.14 -5.32
N ARG A 79 5.44 4.45 -6.48
CA ARG A 79 5.45 5.82 -7.01
C ARG A 79 4.02 6.33 -7.24
N LEU A 80 3.18 5.54 -7.89
CA LEU A 80 1.79 5.91 -8.15
C LEU A 80 1.00 6.12 -6.84
N LEU A 81 1.23 5.29 -5.82
CA LEU A 81 0.67 5.51 -4.48
C LEU A 81 1.13 6.84 -3.87
N VAL A 82 2.42 7.17 -3.97
CA VAL A 82 2.98 8.43 -3.43
C VAL A 82 2.42 9.63 -4.19
N GLU A 83 2.38 9.56 -5.52
CA GLU A 83 1.84 10.60 -6.38
C GLU A 83 0.36 10.88 -6.06
N HIS A 84 -0.45 9.82 -5.96
CA HIS A 84 -1.86 9.92 -5.56
C HIS A 84 -2.02 10.46 -4.15
N ALA A 85 -1.24 9.95 -3.18
CA ALA A 85 -1.27 10.42 -1.79
C ALA A 85 -1.00 11.93 -1.71
N LEU A 86 0.01 12.43 -2.41
CA LEU A 86 0.32 13.86 -2.47
C LEU A 86 -0.84 14.66 -3.08
N ALA A 87 -1.46 14.16 -4.15
CA ALA A 87 -2.61 14.80 -4.79
C ALA A 87 -3.83 14.91 -3.86
N VAL A 88 -4.04 13.94 -2.96
CA VAL A 88 -5.13 13.96 -1.97
C VAL A 88 -4.73 14.63 -0.64
N GLY A 89 -3.59 15.32 -0.59
CA GLY A 89 -3.18 16.16 0.55
C GLY A 89 -2.31 15.44 1.58
N TRP A 90 -1.61 14.37 1.21
CA TRP A 90 -0.59 13.79 2.08
C TRP A 90 0.58 14.75 2.27
N GLU A 91 0.83 15.13 3.52
CA GLU A 91 1.98 15.96 3.90
C GLU A 91 3.02 15.11 4.64
N PRO A 92 3.98 14.48 3.94
CA PRO A 92 4.95 13.56 4.56
C PRO A 92 5.86 14.22 5.60
N GLY A 93 6.06 15.54 5.52
CA GLY A 93 6.92 16.29 6.44
C GLY A 93 6.26 16.63 7.78
N VAL A 94 4.93 16.61 7.86
CA VAL A 94 4.18 17.03 9.04
C VAL A 94 3.99 15.83 9.98
N PRO A 95 4.30 15.93 11.28
CA PRO A 95 4.00 14.88 12.23
C PRO A 95 2.50 14.60 12.32
N GLY A 96 2.13 13.34 12.54
CA GLY A 96 0.74 12.97 12.81
C GLY A 96 0.42 11.52 12.54
N ALA A 97 -0.84 11.16 12.76
CA ALA A 97 -1.36 9.84 12.41
C ALA A 97 -1.12 9.56 10.92
N PRO A 98 -0.79 8.32 10.53
CA PRO A 98 -0.54 7.99 9.14
C PRO A 98 -1.74 8.28 8.24
N LEU A 99 -1.48 8.69 6.99
CA LEU A 99 -2.52 8.69 5.96
C LEU A 99 -2.72 7.26 5.49
N VAL A 100 -3.97 6.78 5.50
CA VAL A 100 -4.34 5.47 4.97
C VAL A 100 -5.10 5.69 3.67
N LEU A 101 -4.56 5.19 2.55
CA LEU A 101 -5.27 5.17 1.27
C LEU A 101 -6.19 3.95 1.21
N THR A 102 -7.44 4.22 0.84
CA THR A 102 -8.50 3.24 0.60
C THR A 102 -9.14 3.55 -0.75
N ALA A 103 -10.02 2.68 -1.24
CA ALA A 103 -10.79 2.97 -2.45
C ALA A 103 -11.55 4.31 -2.37
N ASP A 104 -11.96 4.74 -1.17
CA ASP A 104 -12.68 6.01 -0.94
C ASP A 104 -11.77 7.24 -1.10
N SER A 105 -10.45 7.05 -1.04
CA SER A 105 -9.46 8.10 -1.31
C SER A 105 -9.28 8.34 -2.82
N GLY A 106 -10.06 7.67 -3.67
CA GLY A 106 -9.81 7.54 -5.11
C GLY A 106 -8.88 6.36 -5.40
N ASP A 107 -9.11 5.66 -6.51
CA ASP A 107 -8.31 4.50 -6.90
C ASP A 107 -7.16 4.94 -7.82
N PRO A 108 -5.90 4.92 -7.37
CA PRO A 108 -4.78 5.10 -8.27
C PRO A 108 -4.75 3.95 -9.28
N ASP A 109 -4.54 4.26 -10.56
CA ASP A 109 -4.44 3.25 -11.63
C ASP A 109 -3.17 2.39 -11.46
N LEU A 110 -3.23 1.42 -10.55
CA LEU A 110 -2.14 0.53 -10.19
C LEU A 110 -2.18 -0.73 -11.06
N PRO A 111 -1.12 -1.01 -11.84
CA PRO A 111 -1.07 -2.23 -12.65
C PRO A 111 -1.14 -3.48 -11.76
N GLY A 112 -2.25 -4.21 -11.85
CA GLY A 112 -2.44 -5.49 -11.15
C GLY A 112 -2.81 -5.37 -9.67
N PHE A 113 -3.05 -4.17 -9.16
CA PHE A 113 -3.49 -3.95 -7.77
C PHE A 113 -4.69 -3.01 -7.71
N ARG A 114 -5.43 -3.10 -6.62
CA ARG A 114 -6.50 -2.16 -6.27
C ARG A 114 -6.50 -1.90 -4.78
N LEU A 115 -6.99 -0.74 -4.37
CA LEU A 115 -7.23 -0.44 -2.95
C LEU A 115 -8.52 -1.13 -2.47
N PRO A 116 -8.55 -1.72 -1.26
CA PRO A 116 -9.78 -2.21 -0.66
C PRO A 116 -10.67 -1.05 -0.20
N ALA A 117 -11.98 -1.30 -0.15
CA ALA A 117 -12.93 -0.42 0.52
C ALA A 117 -12.75 -0.56 2.04
N GLY A 118 -12.54 0.56 2.74
CA GLY A 118 -12.19 0.56 4.17
C GLY A 118 -10.77 0.07 4.45
N GLY A 119 -9.94 0.94 5.05
CA GLY A 119 -8.56 0.61 5.37
C GLY A 119 -8.46 -0.13 6.70
N ASN A 120 -7.75 -1.25 6.74
CA ASN A 120 -7.30 -1.77 8.02
C ASN A 120 -6.33 -0.73 8.61
N ALA A 121 -6.72 -0.11 9.72
CA ALA A 121 -5.81 0.73 10.47
C ALA A 121 -4.60 -0.11 10.87
N PRO A 122 -3.36 0.38 10.68
CA PRO A 122 -2.18 -0.37 11.11
C PRO A 122 -2.22 -0.51 12.64
N GLY A 123 -2.33 -1.76 13.11
CA GLY A 123 -2.10 -2.14 14.51
C GLY A 123 -0.63 -2.11 14.89
#